data_AF-A0A9E3NFX0-F1
#
_entry.id   AF-A0A9E3NFX0-F1
#
_cell.length_a   1.000
_cell.length_b   1.000
_cell.length_c   1.000
_cell.angle_alpha   90.00
_cell.angle_beta   90.00
_cell.angle_gamma   90.00
#
_symmetry.space_group_name_H-M   'P 1'
#
loop_
_entity.id
_entity.type
_entity.pdbx_description
1 polymer ?
#
loop_
_entity_poly.entity_id
_entity_poly.type
_entity_poly.pdbx_seq_one_letter_code
_entity_poly.pdbx_strand_id
1 'polypeptide(L)'
;MMSLQREAIEQTFTEDLYKIPGRVIILVPQEWSSLSPNEIELLSKILGAVKLKMAQVQILVKEKADMAELLVFNPPVVLSFGSKIAQVNTPYQVSNWNGVHVLEADSLRAFDEAKKKQLWNALRELFNHG
;
A
#
# COMPACT_ATOMS: atom_id res chain seq x y z
N MET A 1 44.21 -49.83 14.90
CA MET A 1 44.19 -48.43 14.45
C MET A 1 42.75 -48.08 14.13
N MET A 2 42.10 -47.25 14.96
CA MET A 2 40.72 -46.81 14.77
C MET A 2 40.71 -45.52 13.95
N SER A 3 40.14 -45.58 12.75
CA SER A 3 39.88 -44.43 11.90
C SER A 3 38.58 -43.77 12.38
N LEU A 4 38.69 -42.73 13.22
CA LEU A 4 37.55 -41.87 13.55
C LEU A 4 37.21 -41.04 12.32
N GLN A 5 36.27 -41.52 11.51
CA GLN A 5 35.59 -40.70 10.51
C GLN A 5 34.83 -39.60 11.25
N ARG A 6 35.37 -38.39 11.22
CA ARG A 6 34.64 -37.17 11.58
C ARG A 6 33.74 -36.84 10.40
N GLU A 7 32.54 -37.39 10.38
CA GLU A 7 31.45 -36.84 9.58
C GLU A 7 31.14 -35.46 10.16
N ALA A 8 31.70 -34.43 9.53
CA ALA A 8 31.35 -33.06 9.80
C ALA A 8 29.86 -32.91 9.46
N ILE A 9 29.04 -32.72 10.49
CA ILE A 9 27.62 -32.44 10.35
C ILE A 9 27.52 -31.03 9.76
N GLU A 10 27.46 -30.93 8.44
CA GLU A 10 27.11 -29.71 7.72
C GLU A 10 25.62 -29.43 7.96
N GLN A 11 25.30 -28.89 9.14
CA GLN A 11 24.00 -28.29 9.40
C GLN A 11 23.89 -27.04 8.53
N THR A 12 23.33 -27.20 7.33
CA THR A 12 22.97 -26.07 6.48
C THR A 12 21.78 -25.40 7.15
N PHE A 13 22.02 -24.40 7.98
CA PHE A 13 20.98 -23.51 8.47
C PHE A 13 20.40 -22.80 7.25
N THR A 14 19.22 -23.23 6.82
CA THR A 14 18.44 -22.48 5.84
C THR A 14 17.97 -21.24 6.57
N GLU A 15 18.70 -20.13 6.42
CA GLU A 15 18.25 -18.83 6.90
C GLU A 15 17.01 -18.45 6.09
N ASP A 16 15.83 -18.82 6.59
CA ASP A 16 14.57 -18.26 6.13
C ASP A 16 14.63 -16.75 6.41
N LEU A 17 15.05 -16.01 5.39
CA LEU A 17 15.12 -14.55 5.44
C LEU A 17 13.71 -14.04 5.70
N TYR A 18 13.42 -13.62 6.93
CA TYR A 18 12.15 -13.02 7.32
C TYR A 18 11.94 -11.74 6.50
N LYS A 19 11.24 -11.84 5.37
CA LYS A 19 10.82 -10.69 4.58
C LYS A 19 9.63 -10.07 5.30
N ILE A 20 9.89 -8.98 6.03
CA ILE A 20 8.82 -8.15 6.58
C ILE A 20 8.05 -7.58 5.38
N PRO A 21 6.75 -7.88 5.21
CA PRO A 21 5.97 -7.33 4.12
C PRO A 21 5.91 -5.81 4.26
N GLY A 22 6.01 -5.09 3.13
CA GLY A 22 5.89 -3.64 3.14
C GLY A 22 4.51 -3.18 3.62
N ARG A 23 4.42 -1.92 4.03
CA ARG A 23 3.15 -1.33 4.45
C ARG A 23 2.37 -0.84 3.24
N VAL A 24 1.04 -0.77 3.38
CA VAL A 24 0.19 -0.08 2.41
C VAL A 24 0.63 1.38 2.35
N ILE A 25 0.90 1.88 1.16
CA ILE A 25 1.26 3.29 0.95
C ILE A 25 0.00 4.09 0.68
N ILE A 26 -0.10 5.23 1.35
CA ILE A 26 -1.11 6.26 1.09
C ILE A 26 -0.40 7.51 0.54
N LEU A 27 -0.70 7.89 -0.70
CA LEU A 27 -0.19 9.11 -1.31
C LEU A 27 -1.18 10.26 -1.14
N VAL A 28 -0.71 11.37 -0.61
CA VAL A 28 -1.45 12.62 -0.48
C VAL A 28 -0.62 13.80 -1.00
N PRO A 29 -1.25 14.82 -1.60
CA PRO A 29 -0.51 15.92 -2.22
C PRO A 29 0.03 16.94 -1.21
N GLN A 30 -0.42 16.90 0.04
CA GLN A 30 -0.08 17.89 1.07
C GLN A 30 0.27 17.22 2.40
N GLU A 31 1.03 17.93 3.23
CA GLU A 31 1.44 17.43 4.53
C GLU A 31 0.26 17.12 5.45
N TRP A 32 0.47 16.20 6.37
CA TRP A 32 -0.55 15.78 7.33
C TRP A 32 -1.13 16.94 8.14
N SER A 33 -0.27 17.89 8.54
CA SER A 33 -0.64 19.12 9.26
C SER A 33 -1.55 20.07 8.46
N SER A 34 -1.58 19.93 7.13
CA SER A 34 -2.39 20.75 6.22
C SER A 34 -3.73 20.12 5.85
N LEU A 35 -3.96 18.85 6.22
CA LEU A 35 -5.26 18.21 6.07
C LEU A 35 -6.23 18.74 7.12
N SER A 36 -7.44 19.09 6.69
CA SER A 36 -8.50 19.48 7.62
C SER A 36 -8.95 18.28 8.47
N PRO A 37 -9.55 18.51 9.65
CA PRO A 37 -10.08 17.44 10.49
C PRO A 37 -11.04 16.51 9.74
N ASN A 38 -11.87 17.07 8.85
CA ASN A 38 -12.82 16.31 8.04
C ASN A 38 -12.11 15.38 7.04
N GLU A 39 -10.99 15.81 6.46
CA GLU A 39 -10.19 14.98 5.54
C GLU A 39 -9.51 13.83 6.29
N ILE A 40 -8.98 14.09 7.48
CA ILE A 40 -8.37 13.07 8.35
C ILE A 40 -9.41 12.06 8.81
N GLU A 41 -10.61 12.51 9.19
CA GLU A 41 -11.72 11.64 9.56
C GLU A 41 -12.17 10.79 8.38
N LEU A 42 -12.29 11.37 7.18
CA LEU A 42 -12.66 10.64 5.97
C LEU A 42 -11.61 9.57 5.64
N LEU A 43 -10.32 9.91 5.67
CA LEU A 43 -9.25 8.95 5.45
C LEU A 43 -9.28 7.82 6.50
N SER A 44 -9.53 8.16 7.76
CA SER A 44 -9.69 7.17 8.84
C SER A 44 -10.86 6.23 8.60
N LYS A 45 -12.01 6.76 8.12
CA LYS A 45 -13.17 5.96 7.72
C LYS A 45 -12.87 5.05 6.55
N ILE A 46 -12.17 5.55 5.53
CA ILE A 46 -11.75 4.76 4.36
C ILE A 46 -10.88 3.58 4.79
N LEU A 47 -9.83 3.85 5.59
CA LEU A 47 -8.95 2.80 6.11
C LEU A 47 -9.69 1.81 7.00
N GLY A 48 -10.54 2.30 7.91
CA GLY A 48 -11.33 1.45 8.80
C GLY A 48 -12.28 0.52 8.04
N ALA A 49 -12.84 0.98 6.92
CA ALA A 49 -13.73 0.19 6.09
C ALA A 49 -13.02 -0.96 5.37
N VAL A 50 -11.70 -0.85 5.15
CA VAL A 50 -10.83 -1.94 4.66
C VAL A 50 -10.02 -2.61 5.77
N LYS A 51 -10.44 -2.47 7.04
CA LYS A 51 -9.81 -3.06 8.23
C LYS A 51 -8.35 -2.64 8.47
N LEU A 52 -7.92 -1.50 7.91
CA LEU A 52 -6.62 -0.90 8.16
C LEU A 52 -6.71 0.19 9.23
N LYS A 53 -5.62 0.37 9.96
CA LYS A 53 -5.42 1.50 10.89
C LYS A 53 -4.36 2.45 10.35
N MET A 54 -4.45 3.72 10.73
CA MET A 54 -3.43 4.73 10.39
C MET A 54 -2.00 4.28 10.73
N ALA A 55 -1.80 3.60 11.87
CA ALA A 55 -0.49 3.12 12.29
C ALA A 55 0.08 1.97 11.41
N GLN A 56 -0.78 1.29 10.64
CA GLN A 56 -0.40 0.16 9.79
C GLN A 56 -0.08 0.57 8.35
N VAL A 57 -0.37 1.83 7.99
CA VAL A 57 -0.09 2.37 6.67
C VAL A 57 1.12 3.30 6.72
N GLN A 58 1.72 3.55 5.57
CA GLN A 58 2.76 4.54 5.38
C GLN A 58 2.22 5.67 4.52
N ILE A 59 2.16 6.89 5.06
CA ILE A 59 1.69 8.06 4.32
C ILE A 59 2.89 8.76 3.70
N LEU A 60 2.85 8.99 2.39
CA LEU A 60 3.85 9.72 1.63
C LEU A 60 3.22 10.99 1.07
N VAL A 61 3.89 12.12 1.27
CA VAL A 61 3.44 13.43 0.79
C VAL A 61 4.10 13.70 -0.56
N LYS A 62 3.36 13.53 -1.65
CA LYS A 62 3.81 13.77 -3.02
C LYS A 62 2.61 14.11 -3.90
N GLU A 63 2.66 15.21 -4.65
CA GLU A 63 1.63 15.53 -5.65
C GLU A 63 1.67 14.53 -6.82
N LYS A 64 2.87 14.10 -7.21
CA LYS A 64 3.11 13.16 -8.32
C LYS A 64 4.14 12.13 -7.89
N ALA A 65 3.92 10.88 -8.27
CA ALA A 65 4.83 9.77 -8.00
C ALA A 65 4.94 8.86 -9.21
N ASP A 66 6.10 8.22 -9.34
CA ASP A 66 6.32 7.10 -10.24
C ASP A 66 6.25 5.79 -9.45
N MET A 67 5.68 4.74 -10.04
CA MET A 67 5.65 3.43 -9.39
C MET A 67 7.03 2.87 -9.06
N ALA A 68 8.07 3.16 -9.85
CA ALA A 68 9.44 2.76 -9.57
C ALA A 68 9.96 3.34 -8.23
N GLU A 69 9.57 4.56 -7.89
CA GLU A 69 9.92 5.19 -6.61
C GLU A 69 9.18 4.52 -5.43
N LEU A 70 7.96 4.04 -5.66
CA LEU A 70 7.12 3.42 -4.64
C LEU A 70 7.52 1.97 -4.38
N LEU A 71 8.04 1.25 -5.38
CA LEU A 71 8.51 -0.13 -5.23
C LEU A 71 9.67 -0.29 -4.24
N VAL A 72 10.44 0.77 -3.99
CA VAL A 72 11.55 0.75 -3.02
C VAL A 72 11.05 0.40 -1.60
N PHE A 73 9.78 0.69 -1.30
CA PHE A 73 9.15 0.36 -0.03
C PHE A 73 8.52 -1.05 0.00
N ASN A 74 8.60 -1.79 -1.10
CA ASN A 74 7.97 -3.10 -1.30
C ASN A 74 6.47 -3.15 -0.87
N PRO A 75 5.64 -2.17 -1.28
CA PRO A 75 4.27 -2.09 -0.80
C PRO A 75 3.40 -3.18 -1.43
N PRO A 76 2.51 -3.83 -0.66
CA PRO A 76 1.51 -4.72 -1.26
C PRO A 76 0.41 -3.93 -2.00
N VAL A 77 0.12 -2.72 -1.52
CA VAL A 77 -0.93 -1.84 -2.06
C VAL A 77 -0.47 -0.38 -2.00
N VAL A 78 -0.80 0.38 -3.05
CA VAL A 78 -0.65 1.84 -3.11
C VAL A 78 -2.04 2.44 -3.33
N LEU A 79 -2.47 3.31 -2.41
CA LEU A 79 -3.67 4.12 -2.56
C LEU A 79 -3.26 5.58 -2.74
N SER A 80 -3.82 6.26 -3.71
CA SER A 80 -3.56 7.68 -3.95
C SER A 80 -4.83 8.50 -3.83
N PHE A 81 -4.79 9.58 -3.06
CA PHE A 81 -5.90 10.52 -2.88
C PHE A 81 -5.50 11.92 -3.33
N GLY A 82 -5.83 12.27 -4.57
CA GLY A 82 -5.50 13.57 -5.16
C GLY A 82 -4.05 13.71 -5.62
N SER A 83 -3.24 12.66 -5.47
CA SER A 83 -1.89 12.58 -6.05
C SER A 83 -1.97 11.79 -7.36
N LYS A 84 -1.07 12.08 -8.30
CA LYS A 84 -1.01 11.39 -9.59
C LYS A 84 0.09 10.35 -9.63
N ILE A 85 -0.24 9.17 -10.13
CA ILE A 85 0.73 8.11 -10.39
C ILE A 85 0.93 7.99 -11.90
N ALA A 86 2.16 8.18 -12.38
CA ALA A 86 2.44 8.28 -13.83
C ALA A 86 1.94 7.08 -14.66
N GLN A 87 1.94 5.88 -14.06
CA GLN A 87 1.53 4.62 -14.71
C GLN A 87 0.03 4.35 -14.64
N VAL A 88 -0.74 5.13 -13.87
CA VAL A 88 -2.18 4.91 -13.66
C VAL A 88 -2.98 5.87 -14.55
N ASN A 89 -3.73 5.29 -15.49
CA ASN A 89 -4.53 6.07 -16.45
C ASN A 89 -6.04 6.06 -16.15
N THR A 90 -6.48 5.17 -15.25
CA THR A 90 -7.89 4.92 -14.95
C THR A 90 -8.13 5.06 -13.44
N PRO A 91 -8.47 6.27 -12.95
CA PRO A 91 -8.86 6.46 -11.56
C PRO A 91 -10.04 5.57 -11.18
N TYR A 92 -10.14 5.23 -9.90
CA TYR A 92 -11.18 4.35 -9.33
C TYR A 92 -11.20 2.92 -9.87
N GLN A 93 -10.15 2.49 -10.57
CA GLN A 93 -9.95 1.10 -10.99
C GLN A 93 -8.69 0.55 -10.35
N VAL A 94 -8.77 -0.70 -9.90
CA VAL A 94 -7.61 -1.41 -9.37
C VAL A 94 -6.74 -1.81 -10.55
N SER A 95 -5.50 -1.36 -10.54
CA SER A 95 -4.47 -1.82 -11.48
C SER A 95 -3.44 -2.66 -10.72
N ASN A 96 -2.81 -3.60 -11.41
CA ASN A 96 -1.67 -4.33 -10.86
C ASN A 96 -0.41 -3.91 -11.61
N TRP A 97 0.62 -3.53 -10.86
CA TRP A 97 1.91 -3.14 -11.40
C TRP A 97 3.02 -3.88 -10.66
N ASN A 98 3.68 -4.80 -11.34
CA ASN A 98 4.75 -5.64 -10.76
C ASN A 98 4.33 -6.34 -9.45
N GLY A 99 3.09 -6.82 -9.36
CA GLY A 99 2.57 -7.50 -8.16
C GLY A 99 2.05 -6.55 -7.08
N VAL A 100 2.15 -5.24 -7.27
CA VAL A 100 1.58 -4.22 -6.38
C VAL A 100 0.21 -3.80 -6.89
N HIS A 101 -0.79 -3.81 -6.03
CA HIS A 101 -2.09 -3.27 -6.41
C HIS A 101 -2.13 -1.76 -6.21
N VAL A 102 -2.64 -1.04 -7.20
CA VAL A 102 -2.62 0.43 -7.22
C VAL A 102 -4.03 0.95 -7.49
N LEU A 103 -4.45 1.91 -6.69
CA LEU A 103 -5.71 2.63 -6.85
C LEU A 103 -5.47 4.12 -6.73
N GLU A 104 -5.74 4.85 -7.80
CA GLU A 104 -5.79 6.30 -7.80
C GLU A 104 -7.23 6.80 -7.62
N ALA A 105 -7.43 7.77 -6.74
CA ALA A 105 -8.69 8.44 -6.51
C ALA A 105 -8.48 9.95 -6.47
N ASP A 106 -9.58 10.71 -6.60
CA ASP A 106 -9.55 12.15 -6.41
C ASP A 106 -9.12 12.55 -4.99
N SER A 107 -8.85 13.85 -4.83
CA SER A 107 -8.57 14.44 -3.52
C SER A 107 -9.71 14.16 -2.53
N LEU A 108 -9.35 14.03 -1.24
CA LEU A 108 -10.29 13.81 -0.14
C LEU A 108 -11.42 14.87 -0.09
N ARG A 109 -11.18 16.07 -0.63
CA ARG A 109 -12.18 17.16 -0.72
C ARG A 109 -13.19 17.00 -1.85
N ALA A 110 -12.84 16.24 -2.88
CA ALA A 110 -13.61 16.16 -4.12
C ALA A 110 -14.60 14.97 -4.14
N PHE A 111 -14.78 14.28 -3.02
CA PHE A 111 -15.65 13.11 -2.90
C PHE A 111 -17.13 13.48 -2.76
N ASP A 112 -17.86 13.34 -3.87
CA ASP A 112 -19.33 13.23 -3.86
C ASP A 112 -19.80 11.77 -3.58
N GLU A 113 -21.12 11.56 -3.51
CA GLU A 113 -21.69 10.22 -3.26
C GLU A 113 -21.33 9.19 -4.34
N ALA A 114 -21.26 9.60 -5.61
CA ALA A 114 -20.95 8.70 -6.72
C ALA A 114 -19.49 8.22 -6.65
N LYS A 115 -18.56 9.14 -6.39
CA LYS A 115 -17.13 8.84 -6.23
C LYS A 115 -16.84 8.02 -4.99
N LYS A 116 -17.56 8.27 -3.88
CA LYS A 116 -17.46 7.41 -2.69
C LYS A 116 -17.89 5.98 -3.00
N LYS A 117 -18.95 5.80 -3.78
CA LYS A 117 -19.41 4.46 -4.21
C LYS A 117 -18.39 3.78 -5.13
N GLN A 118 -17.81 4.52 -6.08
CA GLN A 118 -16.74 4.00 -6.96
C GLN A 118 -15.52 3.58 -6.15
N LEU A 119 -15.03 4.45 -5.26
CA LEU A 119 -13.92 4.16 -4.35
C LEU A 119 -14.23 2.91 -3.52
N TRP A 120 -15.43 2.82 -2.94
CA TRP A 120 -15.83 1.69 -2.11
C TRP A 120 -15.81 0.37 -2.88
N ASN A 121 -16.31 0.37 -4.12
CA ASN A 121 -16.27 -0.82 -4.96
C ASN A 121 -14.83 -1.25 -5.27
N ALA A 122 -13.95 -0.30 -5.63
CA ALA A 122 -12.54 -0.59 -5.91
C ALA A 122 -11.80 -1.08 -4.66
N LEU A 123 -12.08 -0.50 -3.49
CA LEU A 123 -11.50 -0.95 -2.22
C LEU A 123 -11.98 -2.36 -1.84
N ARG A 124 -13.25 -2.69 -2.11
CA ARG A 124 -13.74 -4.06 -1.91
C ARG A 124 -13.04 -5.05 -2.84
N GLU A 125 -12.83 -4.70 -4.09
CA GLU A 125 -12.04 -5.52 -5.02
C GLU A 125 -10.61 -5.74 -4.50
N LEU A 126 -9.97 -4.69 -4.00
CA LEU A 126 -8.62 -4.75 -3.42
C LEU A 126 -8.51 -5.63 -2.16
N PHE A 127 -9.46 -5.51 -1.23
CA PHE A 127 -9.30 -6.03 0.14
C PHE A 127 -10.28 -7.15 0.51
N ASN A 128 -11.35 -7.41 -0.27
CA ASN A 128 -12.30 -8.50 0.02
C ASN A 128 -12.05 -9.78 -0.78
N HIS A 129 -10.96 -9.89 -1.54
CA HIS A 129 -10.53 -11.14 -2.18
C HIS A 129 -9.63 -12.02 -1.27
N GLY A 130 -9.87 -11.98 0.05
CA GLY A 130 -9.19 -12.81 1.06
C GLY A 130 -10.17 -13.50 1.99
#